data_AF-A0A4V1IMV4-F1
#
_entry.id   AF-A0A4V1IMV4-F1
#
_cell.length_a   1.000
_cell.length_b   1.000
_cell.length_c   1.000
_cell.angle_alpha   90.00
_cell.angle_beta   90.00
_cell.angle_gamma   90.00
#
_symmetry.space_group_name_H-M   'P 1'
#
loop_
_entity.id
_entity.type
_entity.pdbx_description
1 polymer ?
#
loop_
_entity_poly.entity_id
_entity_poly.type
_entity_poly.pdbx_seq_one_letter_code
_entity_poly.pdbx_strand_id
1 'polypeptide(L)'
;MHLKGGPEPAIIEALTKERAQAYAANHHYFGAQVTESGVHAALTVEGVEKVELKGWKDYQCQPAEAAFCTNITIKTKQLTNHEWS
;
A
#
# COMPACT_ATOMS: atom_id res chain seq x y z
N MET A 1 -2.67 -7.51 1.71
CA MET A 1 -2.95 -7.57 0.26
C MET A 1 -3.12 -9.02 -0.15
N HIS A 2 -4.00 -9.26 -1.11
CA HIS A 2 -4.23 -10.57 -1.72
C HIS A 2 -3.54 -10.60 -3.08
N LEU A 3 -2.87 -11.71 -3.36
CA LEU A 3 -2.14 -11.93 -4.61
C LEU A 3 -2.97 -12.81 -5.52
N LYS A 4 -3.00 -12.49 -6.81
CA LYS A 4 -3.50 -13.42 -7.83
C LYS A 4 -2.58 -14.64 -7.86
N GLY A 5 -3.13 -15.84 -7.97
CA GLY A 5 -2.31 -17.03 -8.24
C GLY A 5 -1.44 -16.79 -9.47
N GLY A 6 -0.13 -17.00 -9.36
CA GLY A 6 0.84 -16.51 -10.35
C GLY A 6 2.18 -16.17 -9.71
N PRO A 7 2.97 -15.23 -10.28
CA PRO A 7 4.42 -15.06 -10.06
C PRO A 7 4.89 -15.07 -8.61
N GLU A 8 6.19 -15.34 -8.40
CA GLU A 8 6.79 -15.53 -7.07
C GLU A 8 6.36 -14.41 -6.09
N PRO A 9 5.65 -14.76 -5.00
CA PRO A 9 5.01 -13.76 -4.13
C PRO A 9 6.01 -12.73 -3.63
N ALA A 10 7.23 -13.17 -3.28
CA ALA A 10 8.33 -12.34 -2.84
C ALA A 10 8.65 -11.15 -3.76
N ILE A 11 8.57 -11.34 -5.09
CA ILE A 11 8.81 -10.27 -6.07
C ILE A 11 7.70 -9.21 -5.97
N ILE A 12 6.45 -9.66 -5.86
CA ILE A 12 5.30 -8.76 -5.72
C ILE A 12 5.39 -8.02 -4.38
N GLU A 13 5.81 -8.67 -3.29
CA GLU A 13 5.97 -8.00 -1.99
C GLU A 13 7.04 -6.91 -2.05
N ALA A 14 8.18 -7.21 -2.69
CA ALA A 14 9.27 -6.26 -2.86
C ALA A 14 8.82 -5.05 -3.71
N LEU A 15 8.17 -5.29 -4.84
CA LEU A 15 7.65 -4.24 -5.72
C LEU A 15 6.59 -3.39 -5.01
N THR A 16 5.62 -4.01 -4.33
CA THR A 16 4.60 -3.27 -3.59
C THR A 16 5.21 -2.43 -2.47
N LYS A 17 6.23 -2.96 -1.77
CA LYS A 17 6.94 -2.21 -0.73
C LYS A 17 7.68 -1.01 -1.32
N GLU A 18 8.36 -1.16 -2.44
CA GLU A 18 9.02 -0.07 -3.15
C GLU A 18 8.02 1.02 -3.55
N ARG A 19 6.88 0.64 -4.13
CA ARG A 19 5.81 1.59 -4.51
C ARG A 19 5.22 2.31 -3.31
N ALA A 20 5.05 1.61 -2.19
CA ALA A 20 4.59 2.22 -0.94
C ALA A 20 5.59 3.26 -0.41
N GLN A 21 6.89 2.94 -0.45
CA GLN A 21 7.96 3.87 -0.04
C GLN A 21 8.02 5.09 -0.96
N ALA A 22 7.93 4.88 -2.28
CA ALA A 22 7.89 5.96 -3.25
C ALA A 22 6.66 6.86 -3.03
N TYR A 23 5.49 6.29 -2.77
CA TYR A 23 4.29 7.06 -2.44
C TYR A 23 4.50 7.91 -1.18
N ALA A 24 5.02 7.31 -0.10
CA ALA A 24 5.30 8.05 1.14
C ALA A 24 6.32 9.19 0.94
N ALA A 25 7.40 8.94 0.18
CA ALA A 25 8.41 9.95 -0.13
C ALA A 25 7.83 11.11 -0.95
N ASN A 26 6.99 10.80 -1.95
CA ASN A 26 6.31 11.82 -2.76
C ASN A 26 5.25 12.62 -1.99
N HIS A 27 4.80 12.14 -0.82
CA HIS A 27 3.87 12.86 0.07
C HIS A 27 4.58 13.52 1.26
N HIS A 28 5.92 13.61 1.22
CA HIS A 28 6.69 14.38 2.19
C HIS A 28 6.83 15.84 1.74
N TYR A 29 5.73 16.58 1.78
CA TYR A 29 5.68 18.01 1.47
C TYR A 29 4.64 18.74 2.33
N PHE A 30 4.71 20.07 2.36
CA PHE A 30 3.81 20.89 3.17
C PHE A 30 2.36 20.81 2.71
N GLY A 31 1.44 20.60 3.65
CA GLY A 31 0.01 20.46 3.35
C GLY A 31 -0.34 19.15 2.63
N ALA A 32 0.55 18.16 2.65
CA ALA A 32 0.31 16.87 2.01
C ALA A 32 -0.96 16.19 2.51
N GLN A 33 -1.62 15.51 1.58
CA GLN A 33 -2.81 14.71 1.83
C GLN A 33 -2.52 13.26 1.48
N VAL A 34 -2.61 12.38 2.47
CA VAL A 34 -2.45 10.93 2.31
C VAL A 34 -3.83 10.30 2.40
N THR A 35 -4.36 9.87 1.25
CA THR A 35 -5.72 9.34 1.15
C THR A 35 -5.75 7.82 1.02
N GLU A 36 -6.86 7.21 1.44
CA GLU A 36 -7.11 5.78 1.29
C GLU A 36 -6.99 5.37 -0.17
N SER A 37 -7.62 6.14 -1.06
CA SER A 37 -7.59 5.90 -2.51
C SER A 37 -6.19 6.03 -3.09
N GLY A 38 -5.38 7.00 -2.64
CA GLY A 38 -3.99 7.17 -3.06
C GLY A 38 -3.12 6.01 -2.64
N VAL A 39 -3.28 5.53 -1.40
CA VAL A 39 -2.56 4.34 -0.89
C VAL A 39 -3.02 3.08 -1.62
N HIS A 40 -4.33 2.89 -1.83
CA HIS A 40 -4.85 1.77 -2.62
C HIS A 40 -4.25 1.75 -4.04
N ALA A 41 -4.18 2.89 -4.71
CA ALA A 41 -3.59 3.02 -6.03
C ALA A 41 -2.08 2.70 -6.02
N ALA A 42 -1.35 3.20 -5.02
CA ALA A 42 0.09 2.94 -4.88
C ALA A 42 0.40 1.45 -4.65
N LEU A 43 -0.44 0.74 -3.90
CA LEU A 43 -0.23 -0.67 -3.56
C LEU A 43 -0.80 -1.65 -4.60
N THR A 44 -1.60 -1.16 -5.55
CA THR A 44 -2.17 -1.99 -6.63
C THR A 44 -1.16 -2.10 -7.77
N VAL A 45 -0.26 -3.07 -7.66
CA VAL A 45 0.72 -3.43 -8.70
C VAL A 45 0.28 -4.69 -9.45
N GLU A 46 0.99 -5.02 -10.54
CA GLU A 46 0.75 -6.26 -11.26
C GLU A 46 0.89 -7.48 -10.34
N GLY A 47 -0.08 -8.40 -10.39
CA GLY A 47 -0.15 -9.56 -9.51
C GLY A 47 -0.88 -9.33 -8.18
N VAL A 48 -1.18 -8.08 -7.78
CA VAL A 48 -2.06 -7.80 -6.64
C VAL A 48 -3.52 -7.88 -7.09
N GLU A 49 -4.32 -8.68 -6.38
CA GLU A 49 -5.75 -8.81 -6.63
C GLU A 49 -6.56 -7.81 -5.80
N LYS A 50 -6.23 -7.69 -4.51
CA LYS A 50 -6.96 -6.86 -3.56
C LYS A 50 -6.02 -6.23 -2.54
N VAL A 51 -6.17 -4.93 -2.33
CA VAL A 51 -5.54 -4.21 -1.22
C VAL A 51 -6.58 -4.02 -0.12
N GLU A 52 -6.15 -4.24 1.12
CA GLU A 52 -6.97 -4.03 2.31
C GLU A 52 -6.17 -3.19 3.29
N LEU A 53 -6.69 -2.01 3.63
CA LEU A 53 -6.13 -1.15 4.67
C LEU A 53 -7.00 -1.25 5.92
N LYS A 54 -6.45 -1.80 6.99
CA LYS A 54 -7.20 -2.00 8.25
C LYS A 54 -7.12 -0.76 9.11
N GLY A 55 -8.27 -0.19 9.45
CA GLY A 55 -8.36 0.98 10.33
C GLY A 55 -7.73 2.23 9.71
N TRP A 56 -7.75 2.34 8.38
CA TRP A 56 -7.22 3.50 7.69
C TRP A 56 -8.05 4.74 7.99
N LYS A 57 -7.36 5.88 8.09
CA LYS A 57 -7.96 7.20 8.16
C LYS A 57 -7.10 8.13 7.33
N ASP A 58 -7.74 8.88 6.44
CA ASP A 58 -7.05 9.89 5.65
C ASP A 58 -6.32 10.88 6.55
N TYR A 59 -5.11 11.23 6.13
CA TYR A 59 -4.27 12.17 6.84
C TYR A 59 -4.11 13.44 6.02
N GLN A 60 -4.49 14.57 6.60
CA GLN A 60 -4.35 15.89 6.01
C GLN A 60 -3.42 16.71 6.90
N CYS A 61 -2.27 17.13 6.36
CA CYS A 61 -1.39 18.05 7.06
C CYS A 61 -2.00 19.46 7.09
N GLN A 62 -1.68 20.22 8.14
CA GLN A 62 -1.85 21.68 8.08
C GLN A 62 -0.91 22.28 7.02
N PRO A 63 -1.18 23.52 6.54
CA PRO A 63 -0.40 24.13 5.47
C PRO A 63 1.10 24.26 5.72
N ALA A 64 1.52 24.32 6.99
CA ALA A 64 2.94 24.41 7.40
C ALA A 64 3.50 23.10 7.97
N GLU A 65 2.76 22.00 7.87
CA GLU A 65 3.18 20.68 8.34
C GLU A 65 3.41 19.73 7.15
N ALA A 66 4.32 18.77 7.33
CA ALA A 66 4.59 17.73 6.34
C ALA A 66 4.37 16.35 6.97
N ALA A 67 3.81 15.43 6.19
CA ALA A 67 3.64 14.04 6.61
C ALA A 67 4.99 13.32 6.61
N PHE A 68 5.28 12.53 7.64
CA PHE A 68 6.48 11.71 7.69
C PHE A 68 6.12 10.25 7.99
N CYS A 69 6.49 9.35 7.08
CA CYS A 69 6.24 7.92 7.24
C CYS A 69 7.40 7.26 7.99
N THR A 70 7.14 6.74 9.19
CA THR A 70 8.17 6.12 10.03
C THR A 70 8.34 4.62 9.76
N ASN A 71 7.29 3.94 9.32
CA ASN A 71 7.31 2.50 9.06
C ASN A 71 6.21 2.09 8.07
N ILE A 72 6.50 1.10 7.24
CA ILE A 72 5.53 0.47 6.32
C ILE A 72 5.55 -1.03 6.58
N THR A 73 4.40 -1.58 6.95
CA THR A 73 4.21 -3.03 7.14
C THR A 73 3.18 -3.54 6.15
N ILE A 74 3.59 -4.46 5.29
CA ILE A 74 2.71 -5.11 4.32
C ILE A 74 2.61 -6.58 4.71
N LYS A 75 1.37 -7.09 4.77
CA LYS A 75 1.09 -8.51 4.97
C LYS A 75 0.42 -9.06 3.73
N THR A 76 0.94 -10.17 3.24
CA THR A 76 0.42 -10.89 2.08
C THR A 76 -0.41 -12.09 2.53
N LYS A 77 -1.56 -12.26 1.90
CA LYS A 77 -2.31 -13.52 1.93
C LYS A 77 -2.32 -14.04 0.50
N GLN A 78 -1.65 -15.17 0.27
CA GLN A 78 -1.78 -15.87 -0.99
C GLN A 78 -3.06 -16.69 -0.92
N LEU A 79 -4.00 -16.43 -1.83
CA LEU A 79 -5.20 -17.24 -1.93
C LEU A 79 -4.79 -18.57 -2.57
N THR A 80 -4.71 -19.63 -1.78
CA THR A 80 -4.54 -20.98 -2.32
C THR A 80 -5.90 -21.47 -2.81
N ASN A 81 -5.91 -22.34 -3.82
CA ASN A 81 -7.09 -22.78 -4.59
C ASN A 81 -8.20 -23.49 -3.77
N HIS A 82 -8.16 -23.44 -2.44
CA HIS A 82 -8.96 -24.22 -1.50
C HIS A 82 -9.64 -23.39 -0.38
N GLU A 83 -9.71 -22.05 -0.52
CA GLU A 83 -10.41 -21.16 0.43
C GLU A 83 -11.56 -20.37 -0.26
N TRP A 84 -12.21 -20.96 -1.25
CA TRP A 84 -13.55 -20.54 -1.68
C TRP A 84 -14.57 -21.45 -0.97
N SER A 85 -15.08 -21.00 0.17
CA SER A 85 -16.30 -21.53 0.79
C SER A 85 -17.06 -20.38 1.41
#